data_AF-A0A0D0HPV0-F1
#
_entry.id   AF-A0A0D0HPV0-F1
#
_cell.length_a   1.000
_cell.length_b   1.000
_cell.length_c   1.000
_cell.angle_alpha   90.00
_cell.angle_beta   90.00
_cell.angle_gamma   90.00
#
_symmetry.space_group_name_H-M   'P 1'
#
loop_
_entity.id
_entity.type
_entity.pdbx_description
1 polymer ?
#
loop_
_entity_poly.entity_id
_entity_poly.type
_entity_poly.pdbx_seq_one_letter_code
_entity_poly.pdbx_strand_id
1 'polypeptide(L)'
;MDLTQVSPAREASAQAPIPAPLFDDRPFLLRLSPLDWLFALALVLGAGYAFVHYNAHMDYYDKAVLIGAVPALVTLGWRWKPARLLMASIAVLALLSIRIYQGDLARADSAFFLKYFLSSQSAILWMSALFVLATVFYWIGTLARSASAAAIGQKLTWVAVLMGFAGMMARWYESYLIGADVGHIPVSNLYEVFVLFSLITALLYLYYEGHYGTRALGAFVLLIISAAVGFLMWYSIARDAQQIQPLVPALQSWWMKIHVPANFIGYGSFALSAMVSVAYLMKERGVLGDRLPALEVLDDVMYKSIAVGFAFFTIATILGALWAAEAWGGYWSWDPKETWALIVWLNYAAWLHMRLMKGLRGTAAAWWALTGLIVTTFAFLGVNMFLSGLHSYGKL
;
A
#
# COMPACT_ATOMS: atom_id res chain seq x y z
N MET A 1 -62.95 -39.09 -51.26
CA MET A 1 -62.89 -37.62 -51.33
C MET A 1 -61.68 -37.21 -50.50
N ASP A 2 -60.81 -36.47 -51.16
CA ASP A 2 -59.40 -36.14 -50.93
C ASP A 2 -58.81 -36.05 -49.50
N LEU A 3 -57.60 -36.58 -49.31
CA LEU A 3 -56.76 -36.60 -48.10
C LEU A 3 -55.54 -35.66 -48.22
N THR A 4 -55.64 -34.53 -48.94
CA THR A 4 -54.48 -33.70 -49.31
C THR A 4 -54.47 -32.27 -48.74
N GLN A 5 -54.87 -32.08 -47.49
CA GLN A 5 -54.71 -30.78 -46.82
C GLN A 5 -54.01 -30.93 -45.46
N VAL A 6 -52.70 -31.21 -45.49
CA VAL A 6 -51.81 -30.96 -44.35
C VAL A 6 -51.10 -29.64 -44.62
N SER A 7 -51.52 -28.60 -43.89
CA SER A 7 -50.84 -27.30 -43.83
C SER A 7 -49.39 -27.47 -43.36
N PRO A 8 -48.38 -26.85 -43.99
CA PRO A 8 -47.03 -26.86 -43.46
C PRO A 8 -46.99 -25.91 -42.27
N ALA A 9 -47.06 -26.46 -41.06
CA ALA A 9 -46.66 -25.74 -39.87
C ALA A 9 -45.19 -25.32 -40.06
N ARG A 10 -44.96 -24.01 -40.19
CA ARG A 10 -43.63 -23.42 -40.07
C ARG A 10 -43.10 -23.76 -38.68
N GLU A 11 -42.24 -24.78 -38.59
CA GLU A 11 -41.26 -24.87 -37.51
C GLU A 11 -40.28 -23.71 -37.69
N ALA A 12 -40.65 -22.55 -37.15
CA ALA A 12 -39.67 -21.54 -36.80
C ALA A 12 -38.86 -22.12 -35.64
N SER A 13 -37.76 -22.80 -35.95
CA SER A 13 -36.74 -23.12 -34.97
C SER A 13 -36.22 -21.79 -34.40
N ALA A 14 -36.82 -21.33 -33.31
CA ALA A 14 -36.25 -20.27 -32.50
C ALA A 14 -34.94 -20.83 -31.96
N GLN A 15 -33.84 -20.57 -32.68
CA GLN A 15 -32.50 -20.82 -32.17
C GLN A 15 -32.40 -20.09 -30.84
N ALA A 16 -32.30 -20.86 -29.75
CA ALA A 16 -32.08 -20.31 -28.43
C ALA A 16 -30.83 -19.40 -28.52
N PRO A 17 -30.89 -18.17 -27.97
CA PRO A 17 -29.77 -17.26 -28.03
C PRO A 17 -28.54 -17.96 -27.44
N ILE A 18 -27.47 -18.01 -28.23
CA ILE A 18 -26.18 -18.58 -27.83
C ILE A 18 -25.81 -17.91 -26.50
N PRO A 19 -25.64 -18.66 -25.39
CA PRO A 19 -25.26 -18.07 -24.13
C PRO A 19 -23.94 -17.33 -24.34
N ALA A 20 -23.91 -16.06 -23.92
CA ALA A 20 -22.70 -15.26 -23.99
C ALA A 20 -21.54 -16.04 -23.36
N PRO A 21 -20.35 -16.06 -23.98
CA PRO A 21 -19.23 -16.85 -23.49
C PRO A 21 -18.91 -16.47 -22.04
N LEU A 22 -18.73 -17.50 -21.21
CA LEU A 22 -18.47 -17.38 -19.77
C LEU A 22 -17.18 -16.61 -19.45
N PHE A 23 -16.30 -16.49 -20.45
CA PHE A 23 -15.06 -15.72 -20.41
C PHE A 23 -15.02 -14.78 -21.62
N ASP A 24 -14.79 -13.50 -21.35
CA ASP A 24 -14.49 -12.53 -22.40
C ASP A 24 -13.04 -12.79 -22.87
N ASP A 25 -12.85 -13.38 -24.03
CA ASP A 25 -11.53 -13.73 -24.58
C ASP A 25 -10.82 -12.56 -25.26
N ARG A 26 -11.45 -11.38 -25.31
CA ARG A 26 -10.85 -10.21 -25.98
C ARG A 26 -9.50 -9.84 -25.33
N PRO A 27 -8.51 -9.36 -26.10
CA PRO A 27 -7.29 -8.75 -25.57
C PRO A 27 -7.61 -7.71 -24.48
N PHE A 28 -6.79 -7.63 -23.43
CA PHE A 28 -7.02 -6.76 -22.26
C PHE A 28 -7.41 -5.32 -22.63
N LEU A 29 -6.75 -4.73 -23.64
CA LEU A 29 -7.02 -3.36 -24.10
C LEU A 29 -8.41 -3.18 -24.71
N LEU A 30 -8.98 -4.22 -25.32
CA LEU A 30 -10.33 -4.18 -25.90
C LEU A 30 -11.44 -4.37 -24.85
N ARG A 31 -11.08 -4.72 -23.61
CA ARG A 31 -12.01 -4.77 -22.47
C ARG A 31 -12.12 -3.43 -21.74
N LEU A 32 -11.30 -2.45 -22.10
CA LEU A 32 -11.28 -1.14 -21.45
C LEU A 32 -12.52 -0.33 -21.83
N SER A 33 -13.15 0.27 -20.81
CA SER A 33 -14.31 1.14 -20.97
C SER A 33 -13.91 2.57 -21.37
N PRO A 34 -14.84 3.40 -21.87
CA PRO A 34 -14.57 4.83 -22.10
C PRO A 34 -14.06 5.56 -20.84
N LEU A 35 -14.54 5.18 -19.65
CA LEU A 35 -14.07 5.73 -18.37
C LEU A 35 -12.60 5.38 -18.08
N ASP A 36 -12.11 4.24 -18.57
CA ASP A 36 -10.70 3.85 -18.42
C ASP A 36 -9.79 4.75 -19.26
N TRP A 37 -10.23 5.07 -20.47
CA TRP A 37 -9.52 5.99 -21.35
C TRP A 37 -9.60 7.44 -20.88
N LEU A 38 -10.75 7.88 -20.36
CA LEU A 38 -10.89 9.20 -19.74
C LEU A 38 -9.97 9.36 -18.53
N PHE A 39 -9.87 8.33 -17.68
CA PHE A 39 -8.92 8.32 -16.56
C PHE A 39 -7.47 8.44 -17.04
N ALA A 40 -7.11 7.69 -18.09
CA ALA A 40 -5.77 7.77 -18.67
C ALA A 40 -5.47 9.15 -19.26
N LEU A 41 -6.42 9.71 -20.01
CA LEU A 41 -6.32 11.05 -20.56
C LEU A 41 -6.14 12.10 -19.46
N ALA A 42 -6.89 12.01 -18.36
CA ALA A 42 -6.75 12.93 -17.23
C ALA A 42 -5.33 12.91 -16.62
N LEU A 43 -4.73 11.73 -16.45
CA LEU A 43 -3.35 11.60 -15.97
C LEU A 43 -2.33 12.18 -16.96
N VAL A 44 -2.50 11.90 -18.25
CA VAL A 44 -1.63 12.46 -19.31
C VAL A 44 -1.73 13.98 -19.36
N LEU A 45 -2.95 14.54 -19.29
CA LEU A 45 -3.16 15.98 -19.27
C LEU A 45 -2.57 16.62 -18.01
N GLY A 46 -2.71 15.99 -16.85
CA GLY A 46 -2.10 16.45 -15.60
C GLY A 46 -0.58 16.49 -15.68
N ALA A 47 0.05 15.45 -16.20
CA ALA A 47 1.49 15.42 -16.42
C ALA A 47 1.92 16.45 -17.48
N GLY A 48 1.17 16.59 -18.57
CA GLY A 48 1.41 17.61 -19.60
C GLY A 48 1.34 19.03 -19.04
N TYR A 49 0.34 19.33 -18.21
CA TYR A 49 0.25 20.61 -17.50
C TYR A 49 1.50 20.86 -16.65
N ALA A 50 1.94 19.84 -15.89
CA ALA A 50 3.13 19.97 -15.05
C ALA A 50 4.41 20.19 -15.87
N PHE A 51 4.56 19.54 -17.02
CA PHE A 51 5.68 19.80 -17.95
C PHE A 51 5.63 21.23 -18.51
N VAL A 52 4.48 21.69 -18.98
CA VAL A 52 4.37 23.03 -19.58
C VAL A 52 4.71 24.12 -18.57
N HIS A 53 4.28 23.99 -17.31
CA HIS A 53 4.39 25.06 -16.32
C HIS A 53 5.62 24.93 -15.41
N TYR A 54 6.10 23.71 -15.16
CA TYR A 54 7.10 23.47 -14.11
C TYR A 54 8.37 22.75 -14.61
N ASN A 55 8.54 22.45 -15.90
CA ASN A 55 9.75 21.73 -16.35
C ASN A 55 11.07 22.46 -16.06
N ALA A 56 11.04 23.80 -15.97
CA ALA A 56 12.20 24.61 -15.64
C ALA A 56 12.70 24.38 -14.20
N HIS A 57 11.83 23.87 -13.33
CA HIS A 57 12.13 23.54 -11.93
C HIS A 57 12.37 22.05 -11.70
N MET A 58 12.33 21.24 -12.76
CA MET A 58 12.52 19.79 -12.69
C MET A 58 13.90 19.41 -13.21
N ASP A 59 14.62 18.58 -12.45
CA ASP A 59 15.82 17.95 -12.96
C ASP A 59 15.49 16.78 -13.92
N TYR A 60 16.51 16.10 -14.44
CA TYR A 60 16.30 14.97 -15.35
C TYR A 60 15.56 13.79 -14.67
N TYR A 61 15.79 13.57 -13.38
CA TYR A 61 15.17 12.48 -12.63
C TYR A 61 13.70 12.74 -12.35
N ASP A 62 13.33 13.97 -11.97
CA ASP A 62 11.95 14.40 -11.76
C ASP A 62 11.13 14.21 -13.05
N LYS A 63 11.71 14.59 -14.20
CA LYS A 63 11.08 14.38 -15.52
C LYS A 63 10.91 12.90 -15.83
N ALA A 64 11.93 12.08 -15.58
CA ALA A 64 11.88 10.63 -15.81
C ALA A 64 10.80 9.96 -14.94
N VAL A 65 10.67 10.36 -13.66
CA VAL A 65 9.61 9.84 -12.79
C VAL A 65 8.24 10.29 -13.22
N LEU A 66 8.06 11.56 -13.60
CA LEU A 66 6.76 12.01 -14.06
C LEU A 66 6.33 11.22 -15.31
N ILE A 67 7.24 11.03 -16.26
CA ILE A 67 6.98 10.23 -17.47
C ILE A 67 6.69 8.76 -17.13
N GLY A 68 7.45 8.15 -16.21
CA GLY A 68 7.27 6.76 -15.81
C GLY A 68 6.04 6.51 -14.93
N ALA A 69 5.65 7.49 -14.11
CA ALA A 69 4.51 7.39 -13.20
C ALA A 69 3.18 7.36 -13.95
N VAL A 70 3.04 8.12 -15.05
CA VAL A 70 1.80 8.14 -15.85
C VAL A 70 1.40 6.74 -16.33
N PRO A 71 2.19 5.99 -17.12
CA PRO A 71 1.80 4.65 -17.56
C PRO A 71 1.64 3.67 -16.41
N ALA A 72 2.42 3.80 -15.33
CA ALA A 72 2.28 2.97 -14.13
C ALA A 72 0.93 3.17 -13.43
N LEU A 73 0.54 4.43 -13.17
CA LEU A 73 -0.72 4.79 -12.51
C LEU A 73 -1.93 4.55 -13.42
N VAL A 74 -1.79 4.75 -14.74
CA VAL A 74 -2.80 4.36 -15.73
C VAL A 74 -3.07 2.87 -15.67
N THR A 75 -1.99 2.06 -15.72
CA THR A 75 -2.10 0.60 -15.65
C THR A 75 -2.72 0.16 -14.33
N LEU A 76 -2.31 0.77 -13.21
CA LEU A 76 -2.89 0.53 -11.90
C LEU A 76 -4.40 0.85 -11.87
N GLY A 77 -4.81 2.01 -12.39
CA GLY A 77 -6.23 2.40 -12.46
C GLY A 77 -7.06 1.51 -13.39
N TRP A 78 -6.47 0.98 -14.46
CA TRP A 78 -7.12 0.02 -15.35
C TRP A 78 -7.29 -1.34 -14.72
N ARG A 79 -6.28 -1.83 -13.98
CA ARG A 79 -6.29 -3.15 -13.33
C ARG A 79 -7.03 -3.16 -11.99
N TRP A 80 -7.02 -2.04 -11.28
CA TRP A 80 -7.64 -1.88 -9.96
C TRP A 80 -8.54 -0.64 -9.94
N LYS A 81 -9.79 -0.82 -10.39
CA LYS A 81 -10.74 0.28 -10.60
C LYS A 81 -10.97 1.18 -9.38
N PRO A 82 -11.03 0.67 -8.12
CA PRO A 82 -11.16 1.52 -6.93
C PRO A 82 -10.02 2.53 -6.74
N ALA A 83 -8.80 2.20 -7.19
CA ALA A 83 -7.64 3.08 -7.08
C ALA A 83 -7.83 4.42 -7.81
N ARG A 84 -8.66 4.45 -8.87
CA ARG A 84 -8.96 5.67 -9.63
C ARG A 84 -9.61 6.74 -8.75
N LEU A 85 -10.64 6.34 -8.00
CA LEU A 85 -11.35 7.25 -7.10
C LEU A 85 -10.43 7.71 -5.97
N LEU A 86 -9.62 6.80 -5.42
CA LEU A 86 -8.63 7.14 -4.40
C LEU A 86 -7.64 8.21 -4.92
N MET A 87 -7.02 7.97 -6.08
CA MET A 87 -6.07 8.91 -6.69
C MET A 87 -6.70 10.28 -6.97
N ALA A 88 -7.90 10.31 -7.54
CA ALA A 88 -8.63 11.55 -7.79
C ALA A 88 -8.94 12.30 -6.49
N SER A 89 -9.36 11.58 -5.44
CA SER A 89 -9.67 12.16 -4.14
C SER A 89 -8.41 12.70 -3.45
N ILE A 90 -7.29 11.98 -3.51
CA ILE A 90 -5.99 12.45 -3.00
C ILE A 90 -5.60 13.75 -3.71
N ALA A 91 -5.68 13.79 -5.05
CA ALA A 91 -5.34 14.99 -5.82
C ALA A 91 -6.21 16.19 -5.42
N VAL A 92 -7.53 16.00 -5.29
CA VAL A 92 -8.45 17.05 -4.87
C VAL A 92 -8.12 17.56 -3.46
N LEU A 93 -7.93 16.66 -2.49
CA LEU A 93 -7.63 17.07 -1.10
C LEU A 93 -6.26 17.74 -0.98
N ALA A 94 -5.25 17.23 -1.69
CA ALA A 94 -3.91 17.81 -1.71
C ALA A 94 -3.91 19.23 -2.31
N LEU A 95 -4.52 19.41 -3.48
CA LEU A 95 -4.62 20.73 -4.13
C LEU A 95 -5.48 21.71 -3.32
N LEU A 96 -6.54 21.23 -2.68
CA LEU A 96 -7.35 22.03 -1.77
C LEU A 96 -6.53 22.47 -0.55
N SER A 97 -5.76 21.57 0.06
CA SER A 97 -4.86 21.87 1.18
C SER A 97 -3.84 22.96 0.79
N ILE A 98 -3.13 22.77 -0.33
CA ILE A 98 -2.18 23.76 -0.88
C ILE A 98 -2.83 25.13 -1.07
N ARG A 99 -4.05 25.16 -1.64
CA ARG A 99 -4.78 26.41 -1.86
C ARG A 99 -5.14 27.14 -0.57
N ILE A 100 -5.51 26.40 0.49
CA ILE A 100 -5.90 27.00 1.78
C ILE A 100 -4.67 27.52 2.54
N TYR A 101 -3.51 26.90 2.36
CA TYR A 101 -2.24 27.32 2.96
C TYR A 101 -1.76 28.69 2.45
N GLN A 102 -2.05 29.07 1.21
CA GLN A 102 -1.69 30.42 0.67
C GLN A 102 -0.21 30.81 0.87
N GLY A 103 0.71 29.85 0.96
CA GLY A 103 2.13 30.11 1.24
C GLY A 103 2.48 30.41 2.70
N ASP A 104 1.54 30.30 3.65
CA ASP A 104 1.75 30.59 5.07
C ASP A 104 1.48 29.35 5.94
N LEU A 105 2.54 28.82 6.56
CA LEU A 105 2.47 27.64 7.41
C LEU A 105 1.61 27.85 8.67
N ALA A 106 1.55 29.07 9.22
CA ALA A 106 0.77 29.38 10.42
C ALA A 106 -0.75 29.20 10.21
N ARG A 107 -1.19 29.10 8.95
CA ARG A 107 -2.58 28.79 8.61
C ARG A 107 -2.98 27.38 8.98
N ALA A 108 -2.03 26.47 9.22
CA ALA A 108 -2.31 25.15 9.81
C ALA A 108 -3.08 25.26 11.13
N ASP A 109 -2.80 26.29 11.95
CA ASP A 109 -3.37 26.45 13.28
C ASP A 109 -4.65 27.30 13.33
N SER A 110 -4.94 28.04 12.26
CA SER A 110 -6.02 29.04 12.21
C SER A 110 -7.11 28.73 11.18
N ALA A 111 -6.76 28.19 10.00
CA ALA A 111 -7.74 27.88 8.98
C ALA A 111 -8.49 26.59 9.33
N PHE A 112 -9.82 26.68 9.47
CA PHE A 112 -10.68 25.59 9.94
C PHE A 112 -10.39 24.23 9.27
N PHE A 113 -10.39 24.18 7.93
CA PHE A 113 -10.18 22.92 7.21
C PHE A 113 -8.76 22.38 7.35
N LEU A 114 -7.73 23.23 7.41
CA LEU A 114 -6.37 22.77 7.67
C LEU A 114 -6.28 22.20 9.09
N LYS A 115 -6.64 23.03 10.08
CA LYS A 115 -6.56 22.70 11.50
C LYS A 115 -7.24 21.39 11.85
N TYR A 116 -8.42 21.13 11.29
CA TYR A 116 -9.21 19.96 11.69
C TYR A 116 -9.14 18.79 10.72
N PHE A 117 -8.67 18.95 9.48
CA PHE A 117 -8.76 17.88 8.47
C PHE A 117 -7.57 17.76 7.53
N LEU A 118 -7.03 18.87 7.00
CA LEU A 118 -6.18 18.86 5.81
C LEU A 118 -4.71 19.23 6.04
N SER A 119 -4.34 19.74 7.22
CA SER A 119 -2.93 19.81 7.61
C SER A 119 -2.38 18.40 7.75
N SER A 120 -1.07 18.23 7.57
CA SER A 120 -0.44 16.92 7.63
C SER A 120 -0.75 16.20 8.95
N GLN A 121 -0.57 16.89 10.07
CA GLN A 121 -0.80 16.34 11.40
C GLN A 121 -2.26 15.92 11.58
N SER A 122 -3.22 16.79 11.24
CA SER A 122 -4.64 16.49 11.44
C SER A 122 -5.13 15.37 10.53
N ALA A 123 -4.67 15.33 9.28
CA ALA A 123 -4.99 14.26 8.35
C ALA A 123 -4.42 12.90 8.81
N ILE A 124 -3.19 12.88 9.34
CA ILE A 124 -2.56 11.66 9.88
C ILE A 124 -3.25 11.20 11.18
N LEU A 125 -3.75 12.13 12.01
CA LEU A 125 -4.56 11.79 13.18
C LEU A 125 -5.89 11.16 12.78
N TRP A 126 -6.57 11.70 11.76
CA TRP A 126 -7.77 11.08 11.20
C TRP A 126 -7.50 9.68 10.64
N MET A 127 -6.43 9.52 9.87
CA MET A 127 -5.99 8.20 9.40
C MET A 127 -5.84 7.22 10.57
N SER A 128 -5.15 7.65 11.62
CA SER A 128 -4.89 6.84 12.82
C SER A 128 -6.19 6.41 13.51
N ALA A 129 -7.08 7.36 13.78
CA ALA A 129 -8.38 7.08 14.41
C ALA A 129 -9.25 6.15 13.56
N LEU A 130 -9.29 6.38 12.24
CA LEU A 130 -10.08 5.59 11.30
C LEU A 130 -9.56 4.16 11.16
N PHE A 131 -8.24 3.93 11.18
CA PHE A 131 -7.71 2.57 11.18
C PHE A 131 -8.09 1.81 12.45
N VAL A 132 -7.96 2.43 13.63
CA VAL A 132 -8.36 1.79 14.89
C VAL A 132 -9.86 1.48 14.90
N LEU A 133 -10.69 2.41 14.43
CA LEU A 133 -12.13 2.19 14.30
C LEU A 133 -12.45 1.08 13.29
N ALA A 134 -11.75 1.05 12.16
CA ALA A 134 -11.90 -0.01 11.15
C ALA A 134 -11.59 -1.39 11.75
N THR A 135 -10.54 -1.51 12.57
CA THR A 135 -10.18 -2.74 13.29
C THR A 135 -11.35 -3.26 14.12
N VAL A 136 -11.99 -2.39 14.89
CA VAL A 136 -13.16 -2.74 15.71
C VAL A 136 -14.30 -3.25 14.83
N PHE A 137 -14.63 -2.54 13.74
CA PHE A 137 -15.71 -2.94 12.85
C PHE A 137 -15.43 -4.24 12.09
N TYR A 138 -14.18 -4.52 11.71
CA TYR A 138 -13.81 -5.83 11.14
C TYR A 138 -13.98 -6.95 12.16
N TRP A 139 -13.54 -6.75 13.40
CA TRP A 139 -13.74 -7.76 14.45
C TRP A 139 -15.22 -8.00 14.75
N ILE A 140 -16.03 -6.94 14.83
CA ILE A 140 -17.49 -7.07 14.94
C ILE A 140 -18.04 -7.84 13.74
N GLY A 141 -17.63 -7.50 12.51
CA GLY A 141 -18.04 -8.17 11.28
C GLY A 141 -17.72 -9.66 11.29
N THR A 142 -16.51 -10.04 11.70
CA THR A 142 -16.06 -11.43 11.78
C THR A 142 -16.77 -12.19 12.90
N LEU A 143 -16.85 -11.64 14.11
CA LEU A 143 -17.42 -12.33 15.28
C LEU A 143 -18.94 -12.46 15.19
N ALA A 144 -19.62 -11.35 14.87
CA ALA A 144 -21.08 -11.27 14.77
C ALA A 144 -21.62 -11.71 13.40
N ARG A 145 -20.75 -12.10 12.45
CA ARG A 145 -21.12 -12.47 11.07
C ARG A 145 -21.92 -11.37 10.35
N SER A 146 -21.61 -10.11 10.68
CA SER A 146 -22.32 -8.95 10.13
C SER A 146 -21.61 -8.43 8.88
N ALA A 147 -22.23 -8.65 7.72
CA ALA A 147 -21.75 -8.11 6.44
C ALA A 147 -21.69 -6.57 6.45
N SER A 148 -22.64 -5.92 7.15
CA SER A 148 -22.69 -4.47 7.30
C SER A 148 -21.51 -3.95 8.13
N ALA A 149 -21.18 -4.58 9.25
CA ALA A 149 -20.03 -4.18 10.06
C ALA A 149 -18.71 -4.35 9.29
N ALA A 150 -18.54 -5.47 8.58
CA ALA A 150 -17.37 -5.68 7.73
C ALA A 150 -17.28 -4.63 6.59
N ALA A 151 -18.41 -4.26 5.97
CA ALA A 151 -18.45 -3.21 4.95
C ALA A 151 -18.14 -1.82 5.52
N ILE A 152 -18.54 -1.53 6.76
CA ILE A 152 -18.15 -0.29 7.46
C ILE A 152 -16.64 -0.30 7.70
N GLY A 153 -16.07 -1.40 8.21
CA GLY A 153 -14.61 -1.55 8.36
C GLY A 153 -13.85 -1.29 7.05
N GLN A 154 -14.33 -1.86 5.94
CA GLN A 154 -13.79 -1.61 4.60
C GLN A 154 -13.82 -0.13 4.21
N LYS A 155 -14.97 0.53 4.36
CA LYS A 155 -15.10 1.95 4.02
C LYS A 155 -14.21 2.82 4.89
N LEU A 156 -14.16 2.57 6.20
CA LEU A 156 -13.27 3.28 7.12
C LEU A 156 -11.80 3.09 6.73
N THR A 157 -11.40 1.89 6.32
CA THR A 157 -10.04 1.62 5.83
C THR A 157 -9.72 2.45 4.58
N TRP A 158 -10.63 2.53 3.61
CA TRP A 158 -10.46 3.36 2.42
C TRP A 158 -10.33 4.86 2.76
N VAL A 159 -11.17 5.35 3.68
CA VAL A 159 -11.10 6.75 4.14
C VAL A 159 -9.82 7.01 4.93
N ALA A 160 -9.37 6.07 5.77
CA ALA A 160 -8.10 6.17 6.47
C ALA A 160 -6.93 6.30 5.48
N VAL A 161 -6.91 5.45 4.46
CA VAL A 161 -5.91 5.51 3.39
C VAL A 161 -5.93 6.85 2.67
N LEU A 162 -7.11 7.35 2.32
CA LEU A 162 -7.27 8.68 1.71
C LEU A 162 -6.70 9.78 2.61
N MET A 163 -7.06 9.79 3.90
CA MET A 163 -6.59 10.80 4.85
C MET A 163 -5.08 10.74 5.05
N GLY A 164 -4.48 9.54 5.14
CA GLY A 164 -3.04 9.43 5.33
C GLY A 164 -2.24 9.85 4.09
N PHE A 165 -2.69 9.49 2.88
CA PHE A 165 -2.06 10.00 1.65
C PHE A 165 -2.25 11.51 1.49
N ALA A 166 -3.44 12.05 1.77
CA ALA A 166 -3.67 13.49 1.77
C ALA A 166 -2.76 14.20 2.78
N GLY A 167 -2.59 13.62 3.98
CA GLY A 167 -1.67 14.11 5.00
C GLY A 167 -0.21 14.08 4.58
N MET A 168 0.24 13.01 3.90
CA MET A 168 1.57 12.97 3.30
C MET A 168 1.73 14.04 2.20
N MET A 169 0.76 14.22 1.32
CA MET A 169 0.86 15.27 0.29
C MET A 169 0.89 16.68 0.90
N ALA A 170 0.07 16.94 1.93
CA ALA A 170 0.11 18.19 2.67
C ALA A 170 1.47 18.38 3.37
N ARG A 171 2.02 17.32 3.97
CA ARG A 171 3.34 17.34 4.63
C ARG A 171 4.47 17.67 3.65
N TRP A 172 4.40 17.10 2.44
CA TRP A 172 5.36 17.41 1.39
C TRP A 172 5.34 18.92 1.09
N TYR A 173 4.16 19.51 0.94
CA TYR A 173 4.05 20.96 0.72
C TYR A 173 4.49 21.79 1.94
N GLU A 174 4.08 21.42 3.14
CA GLU A 174 4.48 22.07 4.40
C GLU A 174 5.99 22.11 4.56
N SER A 175 6.70 21.06 4.15
CA SER A 175 8.17 21.04 4.19
C SER A 175 8.80 22.15 3.34
N TYR A 176 8.21 22.49 2.19
CA TYR A 176 8.65 23.63 1.36
C TYR A 176 8.23 24.98 1.91
N LEU A 177 7.15 25.05 2.70
CA LEU A 177 6.76 26.30 3.39
C LEU A 177 7.73 26.67 4.51
N ILE A 178 8.38 25.67 5.12
CA ILE A 178 9.42 25.90 6.13
C ILE A 178 10.68 26.47 5.48
N GLY A 179 11.13 25.85 4.40
CA GLY A 179 12.32 26.28 3.65
C GLY A 179 12.56 25.41 2.43
N ALA A 180 13.14 25.98 1.38
CA ALA A 180 13.46 25.23 0.16
C ALA A 180 14.52 24.15 0.39
N ASP A 181 15.41 24.35 1.36
CA ASP A 181 16.42 23.42 1.86
C ASP A 181 15.84 22.31 2.75
N VAL A 182 14.65 22.56 3.33
CA VAL A 182 13.90 21.59 4.13
C VAL A 182 12.94 20.77 3.26
N GLY A 183 12.51 21.27 2.12
CA GLY A 183 11.52 20.63 1.24
C GLY A 183 11.89 19.21 0.79
N HIS A 184 11.11 18.20 1.18
CA HIS A 184 11.33 16.81 0.78
C HIS A 184 10.06 15.95 0.79
N ILE A 185 10.13 14.81 0.08
CA ILE A 185 9.08 13.79 0.11
C ILE A 185 9.02 13.16 1.52
N PRO A 186 7.83 12.99 2.13
CA PRO A 186 7.69 12.54 3.52
C PRO A 186 7.92 11.03 3.67
N VAL A 187 9.17 10.61 3.54
CA VAL A 187 9.66 9.24 3.78
C VAL A 187 11.04 9.25 4.47
N SER A 188 11.36 10.31 5.21
CA SER A 188 12.72 10.59 5.70
C SER A 188 12.99 10.07 7.11
N ASN A 189 11.97 10.02 7.96
CA ASN A 189 12.10 9.68 9.38
C ASN A 189 11.14 8.56 9.79
N LEU A 190 11.32 8.06 11.02
CA LEU A 190 10.55 6.92 11.54
C LEU A 190 9.05 7.20 11.59
N TYR A 191 8.63 8.44 11.88
CA TYR A 191 7.21 8.81 11.91
C TYR A 191 6.58 8.66 10.52
N GLU A 192 7.20 9.26 9.50
CA GLU A 192 6.71 9.24 8.11
C GLU A 192 6.67 7.83 7.53
N VAL A 193 7.68 7.02 7.79
CA VAL A 193 7.73 5.66 7.25
C VAL A 193 6.74 4.71 7.94
N PHE A 194 6.34 4.96 9.20
CA PHE A 194 5.25 4.21 9.85
C PHE A 194 3.87 4.58 9.29
N VAL A 195 3.67 5.85 8.89
CA VAL A 195 2.50 6.26 8.10
C VAL A 195 2.50 5.51 6.77
N LEU A 196 3.62 5.52 6.04
CA LEU A 196 3.75 4.79 4.77
C LEU A 196 3.51 3.29 4.92
N PHE A 197 4.08 2.65 5.96
CA PHE A 197 3.86 1.24 6.28
C PHE A 197 2.37 0.93 6.44
N SER A 198 1.65 1.76 7.21
CA SER A 198 0.22 1.60 7.46
C SER A 198 -0.58 1.72 6.16
N LEU A 199 -0.26 2.72 5.32
CA LEU A 199 -0.93 2.97 4.05
C LEU A 199 -0.70 1.85 3.03
N ILE A 200 0.54 1.42 2.85
CA ILE A 200 0.88 0.37 1.89
C ILE A 200 0.31 -0.98 2.32
N THR A 201 0.41 -1.33 3.61
CA THR A 201 -0.20 -2.56 4.14
C THR A 201 -1.72 -2.55 3.96
N ALA A 202 -2.37 -1.43 4.23
CA ALA A 202 -3.82 -1.27 4.02
C ALA A 202 -4.21 -1.37 2.54
N LEU A 203 -3.46 -0.77 1.62
CA LEU A 203 -3.72 -0.88 0.18
C LEU A 203 -3.55 -2.31 -0.33
N LEU A 204 -2.47 -3.00 0.08
CA LEU A 204 -2.26 -4.41 -0.24
C LEU A 204 -3.42 -5.25 0.27
N TYR A 205 -3.81 -5.03 1.53
CA TYR A 205 -4.97 -5.71 2.11
C TYR A 205 -6.26 -5.45 1.31
N LEU A 206 -6.60 -4.20 1.00
CA LEU A 206 -7.81 -3.85 0.26
C LEU A 206 -7.82 -4.44 -1.16
N TYR A 207 -6.64 -4.56 -1.78
CA TYR A 207 -6.48 -5.24 -3.07
C TYR A 207 -6.83 -6.73 -2.95
N TYR A 208 -6.22 -7.44 -1.99
CA TYR A 208 -6.48 -8.87 -1.76
C TYR A 208 -7.92 -9.12 -1.29
N GLU A 209 -8.45 -8.27 -0.41
CA GLU A 209 -9.84 -8.34 0.06
C GLU A 209 -10.81 -8.25 -1.12
N GLY A 210 -10.60 -7.30 -2.03
CA GLY A 210 -11.43 -7.14 -3.23
C GLY A 210 -11.30 -8.29 -4.22
N HIS A 211 -10.10 -8.86 -4.37
CA HIS A 211 -9.83 -9.96 -5.30
C HIS A 211 -10.41 -11.30 -4.83
N TYR A 212 -10.30 -11.59 -3.52
CA TYR A 212 -10.72 -12.87 -2.94
C TYR A 212 -12.10 -12.81 -2.24
N GLY A 213 -12.66 -11.62 -2.03
CA GLY A 213 -13.93 -11.44 -1.31
C GLY A 213 -13.83 -11.71 0.20
N THR A 214 -12.64 -11.61 0.79
CA THR A 214 -12.34 -12.09 2.14
C THR A 214 -12.26 -10.97 3.18
N ARG A 215 -13.35 -10.23 3.39
CA ARG A 215 -13.42 -9.13 4.39
C ARG A 215 -13.07 -9.53 5.82
N ALA A 216 -13.23 -10.81 6.18
CA ALA A 216 -12.88 -11.31 7.51
C ALA A 216 -11.37 -11.18 7.82
N LEU A 217 -10.51 -11.15 6.80
CA LEU A 217 -9.07 -10.98 6.97
C LEU A 217 -8.68 -9.61 7.52
N GLY A 218 -9.54 -8.60 7.33
CA GLY A 218 -9.31 -7.25 7.85
C GLY A 218 -9.21 -7.23 9.37
N ALA A 219 -9.88 -8.15 10.06
CA ALA A 219 -9.79 -8.28 11.51
C ALA A 219 -8.35 -8.55 11.96
N PHE A 220 -7.56 -9.27 11.16
CA PHE A 220 -6.17 -9.61 11.47
C PHE A 220 -5.21 -8.56 10.95
N VAL A 221 -5.36 -8.17 9.69
CA VAL A 221 -4.42 -7.24 9.05
C VAL A 221 -4.46 -5.86 9.69
N LEU A 222 -5.64 -5.41 10.12
CA LEU A 222 -5.74 -4.13 10.81
C LEU A 222 -5.15 -4.16 12.23
N LEU A 223 -4.87 -5.33 12.83
CA LEU A 223 -4.16 -5.39 14.12
C LEU A 223 -2.71 -4.91 13.99
N ILE A 224 -1.98 -5.38 12.98
CA ILE A 224 -0.59 -4.93 12.79
C ILE A 224 -0.54 -3.45 12.36
N ILE A 225 -1.52 -2.99 11.57
CA ILE A 225 -1.68 -1.57 11.24
C ILE A 225 -1.99 -0.75 12.50
N SER A 226 -2.90 -1.23 13.36
CA SER A 226 -3.24 -0.54 14.61
C SER A 226 -2.07 -0.51 15.60
N ALA A 227 -1.26 -1.58 15.64
CA ALA A 227 -0.03 -1.59 16.42
C ALA A 227 0.99 -0.56 15.89
N ALA A 228 1.14 -0.47 14.56
CA ALA A 228 1.97 0.54 13.92
C ALA A 228 1.46 1.97 14.19
N VAL A 229 0.15 2.19 14.17
CA VAL A 229 -0.48 3.46 14.56
C VAL A 229 -0.26 3.76 16.05
N GLY A 230 -0.38 2.76 16.93
CA GLY A 230 -0.09 2.92 18.36
C GLY A 230 1.36 3.36 18.60
N PHE A 231 2.31 2.72 17.90
CA PHE A 231 3.72 3.14 17.91
C PHE A 231 3.89 4.56 17.36
N LEU A 232 3.24 4.89 16.23
CA LEU A 232 3.28 6.22 15.62
C LEU A 232 2.82 7.32 16.60
N MET A 233 1.71 7.08 17.30
CA MET A 233 1.17 8.02 18.30
C MET A 233 2.10 8.17 19.50
N TRP A 234 2.60 7.04 20.03
CA TRP A 234 3.58 7.07 21.11
C TRP A 234 4.85 7.81 20.70
N TYR A 235 5.40 7.52 19.52
CA TYR A 235 6.62 8.11 19.01
C TYR A 235 6.47 9.61 18.76
N SER A 236 5.32 10.05 18.23
CA SER A 236 4.98 11.46 18.09
C SER A 236 4.99 12.18 19.44
N ILE A 237 4.28 11.67 20.45
CA ILE A 237 4.17 12.33 21.75
C ILE A 237 5.49 12.28 22.53
N ALA A 238 6.17 11.14 22.53
CA ALA A 238 7.36 10.92 23.35
C ALA A 238 8.63 11.57 22.77
N ARG A 239 8.69 11.81 21.46
CA ARG A 239 9.90 12.28 20.74
C ARG A 239 9.69 13.54 19.91
N ASP A 240 8.51 14.14 19.95
CA ASP A 240 8.14 15.28 19.11
C ASP A 240 8.37 14.99 17.60
N ALA A 241 8.23 13.72 17.21
CA ALA A 241 8.66 13.22 15.91
C ALA A 241 7.79 13.67 14.73
N GLN A 242 6.66 14.31 14.99
CA GLN A 242 5.80 14.88 13.96
C GLN A 242 6.37 16.17 13.36
N GLN A 243 7.37 16.81 14.01
CA GLN A 243 8.00 18.01 13.45
C GLN A 243 8.71 17.67 12.13
N ILE A 244 8.68 18.61 11.18
CA ILE A 244 9.44 18.48 9.94
C ILE A 244 10.84 19.03 10.19
N GLN A 245 11.86 18.19 10.01
CA GLN A 245 13.26 18.54 10.19
C GLN A 245 14.00 18.51 8.84
N PRO A 246 15.11 19.26 8.69
CA PRO A 246 15.96 19.16 7.51
C PRO A 246 16.50 17.74 7.31
N LEU A 247 16.67 17.33 6.06
CA LEU A 247 17.27 16.04 5.73
C LEU A 247 18.73 15.96 6.17
N VAL A 248 19.11 14.81 6.72
CA VAL A 248 20.53 14.45 6.93
C VAL A 248 21.22 14.37 5.56
N PRO A 249 22.48 14.83 5.40
CA PRO A 249 23.15 14.88 4.09
C PRO A 249 23.11 13.57 3.28
N ALA A 250 23.26 12.41 3.93
CA ALA A 250 23.21 11.10 3.27
C ALA A 250 21.82 10.78 2.64
N LEU A 251 20.75 11.38 3.14
CA LEU A 251 19.38 11.21 2.66
C LEU A 251 18.99 12.21 1.56
N GLN A 252 19.83 13.22 1.28
CA GLN A 252 19.64 14.17 0.18
C GLN A 252 20.02 13.51 -1.17
N SER A 253 19.38 12.39 -1.49
CA SER A 253 19.64 11.62 -2.72
C SER A 253 18.36 11.23 -3.42
N TRP A 254 18.46 11.04 -4.74
CA TRP A 254 17.37 10.52 -5.54
C TRP A 254 16.97 9.09 -5.15
N TRP A 255 17.95 8.28 -4.74
CA TRP A 255 17.72 6.88 -4.37
C TRP A 255 16.73 6.72 -3.22
N MET A 256 16.76 7.60 -2.22
CA MET A 256 15.82 7.58 -1.11
C MET A 256 14.36 7.58 -1.61
N LYS A 257 14.06 8.39 -2.62
CA LYS A 257 12.70 8.57 -3.17
C LYS A 257 12.11 7.27 -3.75
N ILE A 258 12.96 6.33 -4.18
CA ILE A 258 12.53 5.06 -4.80
C ILE A 258 12.81 3.83 -3.92
N HIS A 259 13.96 3.81 -3.22
CA HIS A 259 14.38 2.71 -2.37
C HIS A 259 13.46 2.56 -1.16
N VAL A 260 13.15 3.67 -0.47
CA VAL A 260 12.35 3.62 0.75
C VAL A 260 10.93 3.12 0.46
N PRO A 261 10.18 3.67 -0.52
CA PRO A 261 8.87 3.12 -0.85
C PRO A 261 8.89 1.65 -1.31
N ALA A 262 9.91 1.22 -2.05
CA ALA A 262 10.05 -0.17 -2.47
C ALA A 262 10.20 -1.12 -1.27
N ASN A 263 10.98 -0.74 -0.24
CA ASN A 263 11.07 -1.50 1.01
C ASN A 263 9.71 -1.66 1.69
N PHE A 264 8.89 -0.61 1.73
CA PHE A 264 7.60 -0.65 2.41
C PHE A 264 6.53 -1.46 1.69
N ILE A 265 6.64 -1.63 0.36
CA ILE A 265 5.86 -2.65 -0.36
C ILE A 265 6.29 -4.05 0.10
N GLY A 266 7.58 -4.28 0.27
CA GLY A 266 8.15 -5.50 0.88
C GLY A 266 7.58 -5.76 2.28
N TYR A 267 7.83 -4.85 3.21
CA TYR A 267 7.41 -4.97 4.61
C TYR A 267 5.91 -5.09 4.79
N GLY A 268 5.11 -4.30 4.06
CA GLY A 268 3.65 -4.40 4.11
C GLY A 268 3.13 -5.75 3.61
N SER A 269 3.75 -6.31 2.56
CA SER A 269 3.38 -7.62 2.05
C SER A 269 3.74 -8.76 3.02
N PHE A 270 4.90 -8.66 3.68
CA PHE A 270 5.32 -9.58 4.73
C PHE A 270 4.41 -9.52 5.96
N ALA A 271 4.01 -8.31 6.38
CA ALA A 271 3.07 -8.10 7.48
C ALA A 271 1.68 -8.67 7.14
N LEU A 272 1.18 -8.42 5.93
CA LEU A 272 -0.07 -9.02 5.44
C LEU A 272 0.00 -10.55 5.48
N SER A 273 1.07 -11.13 4.94
CA SER A 273 1.28 -12.58 4.95
C SER A 273 1.22 -13.14 6.37
N ALA A 274 1.96 -12.56 7.30
CA ALA A 274 2.00 -13.02 8.68
C ALA A 274 0.61 -12.92 9.36
N MET A 275 -0.15 -11.85 9.13
CA MET A 275 -1.50 -11.74 9.69
C MET A 275 -2.47 -12.76 9.09
N VAL A 276 -2.33 -13.06 7.80
CA VAL A 276 -3.07 -14.16 7.14
C VAL A 276 -2.65 -15.51 7.73
N SER A 277 -1.37 -15.69 8.08
CA SER A 277 -0.88 -16.91 8.76
C SER A 277 -1.48 -17.08 10.15
N VAL A 278 -1.72 -16.00 10.92
CA VAL A 278 -2.47 -16.08 12.19
C VAL A 278 -3.88 -16.62 11.92
N ALA A 279 -4.59 -16.05 10.93
CA ALA A 279 -5.92 -16.50 10.56
C ALA A 279 -5.92 -17.97 10.11
N TYR A 280 -4.91 -18.39 9.33
CA TYR A 280 -4.72 -19.78 8.90
C TYR A 280 -4.63 -20.72 10.11
N LEU A 281 -3.72 -20.42 11.05
CA LEU A 281 -3.49 -21.26 12.24
C LEU A 281 -4.72 -21.32 13.16
N MET A 282 -5.45 -20.21 13.28
CA MET A 282 -6.70 -20.19 14.03
C MET A 282 -7.75 -21.08 13.38
N LYS A 283 -7.94 -20.95 12.05
CA LYS A 283 -8.90 -21.77 11.31
C LYS A 283 -8.58 -23.26 11.41
N GLU A 284 -7.31 -23.63 11.23
CA GLU A 284 -6.85 -25.02 11.31
C GLU A 284 -7.11 -25.66 12.68
N ARG A 285 -7.05 -24.86 13.76
CA ARG A 285 -7.37 -25.28 15.13
C ARG A 285 -8.88 -25.26 15.44
N GLY A 286 -9.74 -24.97 14.46
CA GLY A 286 -11.19 -24.82 14.65
C GLY A 286 -11.59 -23.51 15.32
N VAL A 287 -10.66 -22.59 15.57
CA VAL A 287 -10.94 -21.27 16.16
C VAL A 287 -11.45 -20.35 15.05
N LEU A 288 -12.57 -19.67 15.31
CA LEU A 288 -13.33 -18.88 14.33
C LEU A 288 -13.94 -19.69 13.17
N GLY A 289 -13.55 -20.95 12.96
CA GLY A 289 -14.22 -21.94 12.09
C GLY A 289 -14.64 -21.37 10.73
N ASP A 290 -15.94 -21.50 10.42
CA ASP A 290 -16.54 -21.04 9.16
C ASP A 290 -16.57 -19.52 8.97
N ARG A 291 -16.15 -18.73 9.98
CA ARG A 291 -16.06 -17.26 9.85
C ARG A 291 -14.85 -16.84 9.00
N LEU A 292 -13.87 -17.73 8.85
CA LEU A 292 -12.65 -17.47 8.09
C LEU A 292 -12.71 -18.10 6.70
N PRO A 293 -12.04 -17.51 5.68
CA PRO A 293 -11.94 -18.08 4.34
C PRO A 293 -11.33 -19.49 4.34
N ALA A 294 -11.57 -20.29 3.29
CA ALA A 294 -11.00 -21.62 3.14
C ALA A 294 -9.46 -21.62 3.32
N LEU A 295 -8.89 -22.70 3.87
CA LEU A 295 -7.45 -22.77 4.17
C LEU A 295 -6.60 -22.58 2.90
N GLU A 296 -7.11 -23.03 1.75
CA GLU A 296 -6.49 -22.88 0.44
C GLU A 296 -6.42 -21.41 0.03
N VAL A 297 -7.45 -20.61 0.33
CA VAL A 297 -7.46 -19.17 0.06
C VAL A 297 -6.46 -18.46 0.96
N LEU A 298 -6.41 -18.82 2.25
CA LEU A 298 -5.45 -18.25 3.19
C LEU A 298 -4.01 -18.57 2.78
N ASP A 299 -3.74 -19.81 2.37
CA ASP A 299 -2.43 -20.25 1.88
C ASP A 299 -2.03 -19.56 0.57
N ASP A 300 -2.97 -19.34 -0.36
CA ASP A 300 -2.72 -18.63 -1.61
C ASP A 300 -2.44 -17.13 -1.39
N VAL A 301 -3.21 -16.45 -0.52
CA VAL A 301 -2.95 -15.05 -0.16
C VAL A 301 -1.60 -14.92 0.55
N MET A 302 -1.26 -15.83 1.46
CA MET A 302 0.04 -15.88 2.13
C MET A 302 1.19 -15.99 1.11
N TYR A 303 1.12 -16.98 0.22
CA TYR A 303 2.13 -17.19 -0.83
C TYR A 303 2.29 -15.97 -1.74
N LYS A 304 1.19 -15.44 -2.28
CA LYS A 304 1.22 -14.29 -3.19
C LYS A 304 1.73 -13.03 -2.50
N SER A 305 1.39 -12.82 -1.24
CA SER A 305 1.91 -11.72 -0.44
C SER A 305 3.42 -11.84 -0.24
N ILE A 306 3.93 -13.01 0.14
CA ILE A 306 5.39 -13.21 0.26
C ILE A 306 6.10 -13.03 -1.09
N ALA A 307 5.53 -13.53 -2.18
CA ALA A 307 6.12 -13.39 -3.51
C ALA A 307 6.25 -11.92 -3.94
N VAL A 308 5.18 -11.12 -3.77
CA VAL A 308 5.22 -9.67 -4.02
C VAL A 308 6.22 -8.99 -3.10
N GLY A 309 6.17 -9.33 -1.81
CA GLY A 309 7.08 -8.75 -0.82
C GLY A 309 8.54 -8.99 -1.16
N PHE A 310 8.89 -10.24 -1.51
CA PHE A 310 10.24 -10.63 -1.88
C PHE A 310 10.72 -9.95 -3.16
N ALA A 311 9.86 -9.83 -4.18
CA ALA A 311 10.21 -9.14 -5.43
C ALA A 311 10.56 -7.67 -5.19
N PHE A 312 9.71 -6.93 -4.47
CA PHE A 312 9.96 -5.52 -4.16
C PHE A 312 11.11 -5.33 -3.18
N PHE A 313 11.25 -6.23 -2.20
CA PHE A 313 12.37 -6.18 -1.26
C PHE A 313 13.70 -6.46 -1.97
N THR A 314 13.74 -7.35 -2.96
CA THR A 314 14.93 -7.58 -3.80
C THR A 314 15.31 -6.32 -4.58
N ILE A 315 14.33 -5.67 -5.23
CA ILE A 315 14.56 -4.38 -5.90
C ILE A 315 15.09 -3.35 -4.90
N ALA A 316 14.49 -3.25 -3.72
CA ALA A 316 14.92 -2.34 -2.69
C ALA A 316 16.36 -2.63 -2.23
N THR A 317 16.74 -3.88 -1.98
CA THR A 317 18.12 -4.25 -1.62
C THR A 317 19.12 -3.82 -2.68
N ILE A 318 18.81 -4.01 -3.96
CA ILE A 318 19.67 -3.57 -5.07
C ILE A 318 19.79 -2.04 -5.09
N LEU A 319 18.66 -1.33 -5.00
CA LEU A 319 18.64 0.14 -4.95
C LEU A 319 19.41 0.68 -3.73
N GLY A 320 19.35 -0.02 -2.60
CA GLY A 320 20.08 0.33 -1.38
C GLY A 320 21.59 0.19 -1.56
N ALA A 321 22.04 -0.89 -2.22
CA ALA A 321 23.45 -1.07 -2.53
C ALA A 321 23.99 0.01 -3.51
N LEU A 322 23.18 0.41 -4.50
CA LEU A 322 23.54 1.51 -5.41
C LEU A 322 23.67 2.85 -4.67
N TRP A 323 22.71 3.16 -3.80
CA TRP A 323 22.79 4.35 -2.94
C TRP A 323 23.99 4.32 -2.00
N ALA A 324 24.30 3.16 -1.41
CA ALA A 324 25.46 2.99 -0.54
C ALA A 324 26.77 3.33 -1.27
N ALA A 325 26.91 2.89 -2.53
CA ALA A 325 28.08 3.21 -3.33
C ALA A 325 28.27 4.73 -3.53
N GLU A 326 27.18 5.48 -3.67
CA GLU A 326 27.22 6.95 -3.78
C GLU A 326 27.46 7.64 -2.44
N ALA A 327 26.86 7.14 -1.34
CA ALA A 327 26.93 7.76 -0.03
C ALA A 327 28.27 7.53 0.70
N TRP A 328 28.84 6.33 0.62
CA TRP A 328 30.05 5.95 1.37
C TRP A 328 31.15 5.30 0.50
N GLY A 329 31.01 5.31 -0.83
CA GLY A 329 32.06 4.86 -1.76
C GLY A 329 32.15 3.34 -1.97
N GLY A 330 31.22 2.56 -1.42
CA GLY A 330 31.16 1.10 -1.60
C GLY A 330 29.73 0.56 -1.58
N TYR A 331 29.46 -0.50 -2.34
CA TYR A 331 28.10 -1.08 -2.48
C TYR A 331 27.59 -1.78 -1.22
N TRP A 332 28.50 -2.18 -0.33
CA TRP A 332 28.19 -2.93 0.88
C TRP A 332 29.30 -2.76 1.90
N SER A 333 28.93 -2.52 3.15
CA SER A 333 29.82 -2.22 4.27
C SER A 333 29.64 -3.17 5.46
N TRP A 334 28.71 -4.13 5.39
CA TRP A 334 28.34 -5.02 6.49
C TRP A 334 27.83 -4.27 7.73
N ASP A 335 27.31 -3.06 7.53
CA ASP A 335 26.58 -2.32 8.55
C ASP A 335 25.41 -3.18 9.10
N PRO A 336 25.02 -3.02 10.38
CA PRO A 336 23.90 -3.77 10.93
C PRO A 336 22.62 -3.71 10.08
N LYS A 337 22.29 -2.58 9.46
CA LYS A 337 21.10 -2.45 8.61
C LYS A 337 21.20 -3.29 7.35
N GLU A 338 22.36 -3.23 6.69
CA GLU A 338 22.66 -4.02 5.50
C GLU A 338 22.62 -5.52 5.82
N THR A 339 23.29 -5.93 6.90
CA THR A 339 23.34 -7.34 7.34
C THR A 339 21.93 -7.87 7.64
N TRP A 340 21.11 -7.09 8.36
CA TRP A 340 19.74 -7.50 8.66
C TRP A 340 18.82 -7.49 7.44
N ALA A 341 19.03 -6.59 6.48
CA ALA A 341 18.33 -6.64 5.19
C ALA A 341 18.66 -7.95 4.44
N LEU A 342 19.93 -8.39 4.45
CA LEU A 342 20.31 -9.69 3.87
C LEU A 342 19.65 -10.87 4.60
N ILE A 343 19.57 -10.85 5.94
CA ILE A 343 18.89 -11.89 6.73
C ILE A 343 17.40 -11.97 6.36
N VAL A 344 16.72 -10.83 6.26
CA VAL A 344 15.32 -10.78 5.81
C VAL A 344 15.18 -11.37 4.41
N TRP A 345 16.05 -10.96 3.48
CA TRP A 345 16.05 -11.45 2.11
C TRP A 345 16.23 -12.97 2.06
N LEU A 346 17.24 -13.51 2.76
CA LEU A 346 17.50 -14.95 2.81
C LEU A 346 16.36 -15.73 3.47
N ASN A 347 15.72 -15.19 4.50
CA ASN A 347 14.58 -15.83 5.15
C ASN A 347 13.41 -16.03 4.17
N TYR A 348 13.01 -14.99 3.43
CA TYR A 348 11.90 -15.11 2.48
C TYR A 348 12.30 -15.81 1.18
N ALA A 349 13.56 -15.71 0.75
CA ALA A 349 14.10 -16.53 -0.33
C ALA A 349 14.01 -18.02 0.01
N ALA A 350 14.43 -18.41 1.22
CA ALA A 350 14.35 -19.79 1.71
C ALA A 350 12.89 -20.26 1.82
N TRP A 351 11.99 -19.40 2.33
CA TRP A 351 10.56 -19.70 2.39
C TRP A 351 9.99 -20.00 0.99
N LEU A 352 10.25 -19.13 0.00
CA LEU A 352 9.78 -19.32 -1.38
C LEU A 352 10.45 -20.51 -2.06
N HIS A 353 11.73 -20.73 -1.81
CA HIS A 353 12.45 -21.87 -2.35
C HIS A 353 11.86 -23.19 -1.84
N MET A 354 11.58 -23.29 -0.54
CA MET A 354 10.94 -24.47 0.06
C MET A 354 9.51 -24.66 -0.44
N ARG A 355 8.78 -23.56 -0.66
CA ARG A 355 7.44 -23.58 -1.27
C ARG A 355 7.45 -24.17 -2.68
N LEU A 356 8.39 -23.75 -3.53
CA LEU A 356 8.45 -24.15 -4.93
C LEU A 356 9.11 -25.52 -5.13
N MET A 357 10.15 -25.84 -4.37
CA MET A 357 10.94 -27.07 -4.56
C MET A 357 10.40 -28.26 -3.78
N LYS A 358 9.90 -28.02 -2.55
CA LYS A 358 9.43 -29.10 -1.65
C LYS A 358 7.93 -29.04 -1.37
N GLY A 359 7.21 -28.08 -1.97
CA GLY A 359 5.77 -27.94 -1.78
C GLY A 359 5.38 -27.54 -0.37
N LEU A 360 6.20 -26.74 0.34
CA LEU A 360 5.90 -26.27 1.70
C LEU A 360 4.52 -25.59 1.76
N ARG A 361 3.59 -26.17 2.53
CA ARG A 361 2.22 -25.67 2.73
C ARG A 361 1.79 -25.83 4.19
N GLY A 362 0.68 -25.20 4.53
CA GLY A 362 -0.03 -25.41 5.78
C GLY A 362 0.66 -24.84 7.02
N THR A 363 0.49 -25.50 8.17
CA THR A 363 0.93 -25.01 9.50
C THR A 363 2.40 -24.57 9.54
N ALA A 364 3.30 -25.35 8.92
CA ALA A 364 4.73 -25.05 8.91
C ALA A 364 5.03 -23.77 8.12
N ALA A 365 4.37 -23.58 6.96
CA ALA A 365 4.50 -22.37 6.16
C ALA A 365 3.97 -21.14 6.92
N ALA A 366 2.85 -21.30 7.62
CA ALA A 366 2.22 -20.25 8.41
C ALA A 366 3.09 -19.81 9.61
N TRP A 367 3.63 -20.75 10.39
CA TRP A 367 4.56 -20.40 11.47
C TRP A 367 5.82 -19.71 10.97
N TRP A 368 6.38 -20.18 9.84
CA TRP A 368 7.57 -19.55 9.27
C TRP A 368 7.27 -18.11 8.79
N ALA A 369 6.10 -17.86 8.20
CA ALA A 369 5.70 -16.49 7.86
C ALA A 369 5.59 -15.57 9.10
N LEU A 370 5.10 -16.08 10.23
CA LEU A 370 5.11 -15.34 11.51
C LEU A 370 6.53 -15.05 12.00
N THR A 371 7.42 -16.04 11.98
CA THR A 371 8.84 -15.86 12.31
C THR A 371 9.49 -14.85 11.37
N GLY A 372 9.15 -14.88 10.08
CA GLY A 372 9.62 -13.92 9.09
C GLY A 372 9.25 -12.48 9.44
N LEU A 373 8.02 -12.24 9.94
CA LEU A 373 7.63 -10.91 10.41
C LEU A 373 8.46 -10.46 11.62
N ILE A 374 8.80 -11.35 12.55
CA ILE A 374 9.66 -11.03 13.70
C ILE A 374 11.05 -10.60 13.20
N VAL A 375 11.64 -11.38 12.28
CA VAL A 375 12.94 -11.05 11.65
C VAL A 375 12.87 -9.69 10.94
N THR A 376 11.80 -9.45 10.19
CA THR A 376 11.56 -8.19 9.47
C THR A 376 11.42 -7.01 10.42
N THR A 377 10.68 -7.19 11.51
CA THR A 377 10.45 -6.15 12.53
C THR A 377 11.76 -5.80 13.22
N PHE A 378 12.60 -6.79 13.51
CA PHE A 378 13.92 -6.54 14.09
C PHE A 378 14.83 -5.79 13.10
N ALA A 379 14.87 -6.19 11.83
CA ALA A 379 15.64 -5.48 10.80
C ALA A 379 15.21 -4.02 10.63
N PHE A 380 13.89 -3.78 10.64
CA PHE A 380 13.34 -2.45 10.46
C PHE A 380 13.47 -1.59 11.73
N LEU A 381 12.89 -2.02 12.84
CA LEU A 381 12.80 -1.25 14.08
C LEU A 381 13.95 -1.55 15.03
N GLY A 382 14.28 -2.83 15.21
CA GLY A 382 15.30 -3.27 16.16
C GLY A 382 16.68 -2.69 15.85
N VAL A 383 17.12 -2.77 14.60
CA VAL A 383 18.40 -2.14 14.18
C VAL A 383 18.38 -0.63 14.40
N ASN A 384 17.27 0.03 14.06
CA ASN A 384 17.15 1.48 14.21
C ASN A 384 17.13 1.93 15.67
N MET A 385 16.68 1.10 16.61
CA MET A 385 16.53 1.47 18.03
C MET A 385 17.66 0.96 18.91
N PHE A 386 18.24 -0.20 18.61
CA PHE A 386 19.17 -0.90 19.51
C PHE A 386 20.60 -1.03 18.98
N LEU A 387 20.83 -0.79 17.68
CA LEU A 387 22.16 -0.94 17.08
C LEU A 387 22.64 0.41 16.54
N SER A 388 23.91 0.72 16.78
CA SER A 388 24.59 1.84 16.14
C SER A 388 25.09 1.43 14.76
N GLY A 389 25.01 2.36 13.80
CA GLY A 389 25.41 2.10 12.42
C GLY A 389 25.25 3.34 11.55
N LEU A 390 25.71 3.24 10.31
CA LEU A 390 25.64 4.29 9.29
C LEU A 390 24.19 4.70 8.97
N HIS A 391 23.22 3.86 9.33
CA HIS A 391 21.78 4.05 9.15
C HIS A 391 21.01 4.37 10.44
N SER A 392 21.70 4.67 11.55
CA SER A 392 21.03 4.98 12.82
C SER A 392 20.45 6.40 12.79
N TYR A 393 19.21 6.51 12.31
CA TYR A 393 18.42 7.76 12.32
C TYR A 393 17.43 7.84 13.48
N GLY A 394 17.46 6.86 14.39
CA GLY A 394 16.73 6.85 15.65
C GLY A 394 17.66 6.44 16.79
N LYS A 395 17.49 7.05 17.96
CA LYS A 395 18.09 6.60 19.22
C LYS A 395 17.00 6.52 20.29
N LEU A 396 17.11 5.53 21.18
CA LEU A 396 16.39 5.53 22.46
C LEU A 396 16.86 6.70 23.32
#